data_AF-A0A7X3XH16-F1
#
_entry.id   AF-A0A7X3XH16-F1
#
_cell.length_a   1.000
_cell.length_b   1.000
_cell.length_c   1.000
_cell.angle_alpha   90.00
_cell.angle_beta   90.00
_cell.angle_gamma   90.00
#
_symmetry.space_group_name_H-M   'P 1'
#
loop_
_entity.id
_entity.type
_entity.pdbx_description
1 polymer ?
#
loop_
_entity_poly.entity_id
_entity_poly.type
_entity_poly.pdbx_seq_one_letter_code
_entity_poly.pdbx_strand_id
1 'polypeptide(L)'
;MEDAEPLVSQAELARHWGVTPRTVSRRLAFLGITPLRRGRCRCLTPEQAALAERFHRHLNQGKDSSSFNLGSHDALDAQVVPARQPTPPISGHDLELAPQQLATMATAFLARLTTLPQVDPLQRARGLAEAADARLVLTTKELTAVLGHGITGWRDSRDDYGFHFTRHKQQGKVLWTVERAPWAQSPRDRTPDNDDPVPASGPFLGRMGRY
;
A
#
# COMPACT_ATOMS: atom_id res chain seq x y z
N MET A 1 7.82 4.54 45.99
CA MET A 1 8.22 3.45 45.08
C MET A 1 7.46 3.70 43.80
N GLU A 2 8.11 4.28 42.79
CA GLU A 2 7.48 4.55 41.49
C GLU A 2 7.33 3.21 40.77
N ASP A 3 6.09 2.74 40.63
CA ASP A 3 5.74 1.60 39.81
C ASP A 3 6.12 1.93 38.37
N ALA A 4 7.27 1.42 37.93
CA ALA A 4 7.69 1.54 36.55
C ALA A 4 6.70 0.73 35.70
N GLU A 5 5.74 1.42 35.06
CA GLU A 5 4.80 0.79 34.14
C GLU A 5 5.58 -0.12 33.17
N PRO A 6 5.24 -1.41 33.06
CA PRO A 6 5.97 -2.37 32.24
C PRO A 6 5.77 -2.05 30.76
N LEU A 7 6.62 -1.17 30.26
CA LEU A 7 6.66 -0.73 28.88
C LEU A 7 7.26 -1.84 28.02
N VAL A 8 6.44 -2.43 27.15
CA VAL A 8 6.87 -3.50 26.25
C VAL A 8 7.55 -2.88 25.04
N SER A 9 8.77 -3.31 24.75
CA SER A 9 9.49 -2.80 23.59
C SER A 9 9.01 -3.46 22.29
N GLN A 10 8.99 -2.71 21.19
CA GLN A 10 8.62 -3.25 19.89
C GLN A 10 9.57 -4.39 19.44
N ALA A 11 10.84 -4.33 19.85
CA ALA A 11 11.84 -5.36 19.56
C ALA A 11 11.53 -6.67 20.30
N GLU A 12 10.97 -6.58 21.50
CA GLU A 12 10.53 -7.73 22.27
C GLU A 12 9.29 -8.37 21.65
N LEU A 13 8.29 -7.58 21.24
CA LEU A 13 7.14 -8.09 20.47
C LEU A 13 7.56 -8.77 19.16
N ALA A 14 8.52 -8.19 18.44
CA ALA A 14 9.03 -8.78 17.20
C ALA A 14 9.64 -10.17 17.44
N ARG A 15 10.43 -10.32 18.51
CA ARG A 15 11.00 -11.61 18.92
C ARG A 15 9.91 -12.59 19.37
N HIS A 16 8.95 -12.12 20.16
CA HIS A 16 7.87 -12.95 20.68
C HIS A 16 6.99 -13.54 19.56
N TRP A 17 6.66 -12.72 18.56
CA TRP A 17 5.85 -13.13 17.42
C TRP A 17 6.64 -13.85 16.32
N GLY A 18 7.97 -13.89 16.42
CA GLY A 18 8.84 -14.41 15.35
C GLY A 18 8.71 -13.64 14.04
N VAL A 19 8.39 -12.34 14.07
CA VAL A 19 8.21 -11.51 12.88
C VAL A 19 9.21 -10.36 12.82
N THR A 20 9.40 -9.80 11.63
CA THR A 20 10.28 -8.63 11.47
C THR A 20 9.73 -7.40 12.21
N PRO A 21 10.59 -6.49 12.70
CA PRO A 21 10.16 -5.23 13.32
C PRO A 21 9.24 -4.40 12.43
N ARG A 22 9.44 -4.47 11.11
CA ARG A 22 8.60 -3.80 10.11
C ARG A 22 7.16 -4.34 10.10
N THR A 23 6.98 -5.64 10.29
CA THR A 23 5.65 -6.26 10.43
C THR A 23 4.96 -5.76 11.69
N VAL A 24 5.69 -5.66 12.82
CA VAL A 24 5.15 -5.09 14.05
C VAL A 24 4.71 -3.64 13.84
N SER A 25 5.54 -2.80 13.21
CA SER A 25 5.17 -1.41 12.90
C SER A 25 3.91 -1.30 12.04
N ARG A 26 3.76 -2.15 11.02
CA ARG A 26 2.57 -2.17 10.17
C ARG A 26 1.30 -2.55 10.95
N ARG A 27 1.41 -3.54 11.83
CA ARG A 27 0.30 -3.99 12.68
C ARG A 27 -0.11 -2.92 13.69
N LEU A 28 0.85 -2.23 14.31
CA LEU A 28 0.57 -1.11 15.20
C LEU A 28 -0.09 0.06 14.45
N ALA A 29 0.39 0.37 13.24
CA ALA A 29 -0.22 1.40 12.41
C ALA A 29 -1.67 1.06 12.02
N PHE A 30 -1.98 -0.21 11.75
CA PHE A 30 -3.35 -0.66 11.49
C PHE A 30 -4.27 -0.44 12.70
N LEU A 31 -3.73 -0.64 13.91
CA LEU A 31 -4.45 -0.41 15.16
C LEU A 31 -4.48 1.07 15.58
N GLY A 32 -3.90 1.98 14.79
CA GLY A 32 -3.78 3.41 15.15
C GLY A 32 -2.84 3.68 16.33
N ILE A 33 -2.05 2.68 16.77
CA ILE A 33 -1.19 2.80 17.95
C ILE A 33 0.10 3.52 17.57
N THR A 34 0.35 4.67 18.21
CA THR A 34 1.62 5.38 18.10
C THR A 34 2.54 4.97 19.26
N PRO A 35 3.63 4.22 19.02
CA PRO A 35 4.52 3.80 20.09
C PRO A 35 5.28 4.99 20.68
N LEU A 36 5.41 5.01 22.00
CA LEU A 36 6.16 6.01 22.75
C LEU A 36 7.66 5.82 22.49
N ARG A 37 8.36 6.92 22.19
CA ARG A 37 9.81 6.89 21.98
C ARG A 37 10.53 7.08 23.32
N ARG A 38 11.19 6.02 23.81
CA ARG A 38 12.05 6.06 24.99
C ARG A 38 13.50 5.85 24.57
N GLY A 39 14.21 6.96 24.36
CA GLY A 39 15.59 6.96 23.84
C GLY A 39 15.69 6.39 22.42
N ARG A 40 16.40 5.25 22.29
CA ARG A 40 16.59 4.52 21.01
C ARG A 40 15.49 3.49 20.74
N CYS A 41 14.63 3.20 21.73
CA CYS A 41 13.59 2.19 21.63
C CYS A 41 12.20 2.80 21.44
N ARG A 42 11.33 2.04 20.77
CA ARG A 42 9.90 2.31 20.66
C ARG A 42 9.19 1.36 21.61
N CYS A 43 8.49 1.91 22.60
CA CYS A 43 7.82 1.17 23.64
C CYS A 43 6.31 1.40 23.57
N LEU A 44 5.57 0.42 24.04
CA LEU A 44 4.11 0.39 24.06
C LEU A 44 3.65 0.24 25.50
N THR A 45 2.50 0.82 25.82
CA THR A 45 1.83 0.53 27.08
C THR A 45 1.40 -0.95 27.10
N PRO A 46 1.26 -1.57 28.28
CA PRO A 46 0.82 -2.97 28.38
C PRO A 46 -0.54 -3.20 27.69
N GLU A 47 -1.44 -2.22 27.75
CA GLU A 47 -2.75 -2.26 27.07
C GLU A 47 -2.59 -2.28 25.54
N GLN A 48 -1.73 -1.42 25.00
CA GLN A 48 -1.42 -1.39 23.57
C GLN A 48 -0.77 -2.71 23.11
N ALA A 49 0.12 -3.27 23.92
CA ALA A 49 0.74 -4.56 23.64
C ALA A 49 -0.29 -5.69 23.64
N ALA A 50 -1.23 -5.72 24.59
CA ALA A 50 -2.31 -6.72 24.64
C ALA A 50 -3.24 -6.63 23.42
N LEU A 51 -3.57 -5.41 22.97
CA LEU A 51 -4.36 -5.20 21.75
C LEU A 51 -3.60 -5.71 20.51
N ALA A 52 -2.31 -5.39 20.43
CA ALA A 52 -1.46 -5.83 19.33
C ALA A 52 -1.30 -7.36 19.30
N GLU A 53 -1.23 -8.02 20.47
CA GLU A 53 -1.19 -9.47 20.62
C GLU A 53 -2.47 -10.13 20.12
N ARG A 54 -3.64 -9.58 20.48
CA ARG A 54 -4.93 -10.06 20.00
C ARG A 54 -5.05 -9.95 18.48
N PHE A 55 -4.58 -8.83 17.92
CA PHE A 55 -4.54 -8.65 16.48
C PHE A 55 -3.58 -9.65 15.81
N HIS A 56 -2.40 -9.89 16.39
CA HIS A 56 -1.49 -10.92 15.88
C HIS A 56 -2.14 -12.30 15.86
N ARG A 57 -2.83 -12.68 16.94
CA ARG A 57 -3.54 -13.96 17.04
C ARG A 57 -4.67 -14.07 16.01
N HIS A 58 -5.41 -12.99 15.78
CA HIS A 58 -6.44 -12.92 14.74
C HIS A 58 -5.87 -13.18 13.35
N LEU A 59 -4.73 -12.58 13.03
CA LEU A 59 -4.03 -12.83 11.75
C LEU A 59 -3.51 -14.27 11.65
N ASN A 60 -3.00 -14.84 12.76
CA ASN A 60 -2.54 -16.23 12.77
C ASN A 60 -3.68 -17.24 12.58
N GLN A 61 -4.93 -16.86 12.88
CA GLN A 61 -6.13 -17.65 12.59
C GLN A 61 -6.54 -17.59 11.10
N GLY A 62 -5.76 -16.91 10.25
CA GLY A 62 -6.06 -16.75 8.82
C GLY A 62 -7.17 -15.75 8.54
N LYS A 63 -7.62 -15.00 9.55
CA LYS A 63 -8.63 -13.96 9.38
C LYS A 63 -8.00 -12.71 8.79
N ASP A 64 -8.78 -12.01 7.97
CA ASP A 64 -8.40 -10.76 7.34
C ASP A 64 -8.23 -9.65 8.38
N SER A 65 -7.38 -8.66 8.08
CA SER A 65 -7.18 -7.51 8.96
C SER A 65 -8.45 -6.68 9.13
N SER A 66 -9.31 -6.61 8.11
CA SER A 66 -10.56 -5.83 8.10
C SER A 66 -11.67 -6.38 9.01
N SER A 67 -11.68 -7.69 9.30
CA SER A 67 -12.63 -8.28 10.26
C SER A 67 -12.24 -8.08 11.72
N PHE A 68 -11.12 -7.40 11.99
CA PHE A 68 -10.72 -7.07 13.34
C PHE A 68 -11.56 -5.89 13.87
N ASN A 69 -12.52 -6.20 14.74
CA ASN A 69 -13.39 -5.20 15.36
C ASN A 69 -12.64 -4.36 16.40
N LEU A 70 -12.27 -3.13 16.03
CA LEU A 70 -11.71 -2.12 16.93
C LEU A 70 -12.76 -1.53 17.90
N GLY A 71 -14.04 -1.53 17.49
CA GLY A 71 -15.15 -0.88 18.21
C GLY A 71 -15.64 -1.56 19.50
N SER A 72 -15.05 -2.69 19.92
CA SER A 72 -15.37 -3.30 21.23
C SER A 72 -14.46 -2.80 22.37
N HIS A 73 -13.56 -1.83 22.11
CA HIS A 73 -12.67 -1.25 23.12
C HIS A 73 -12.70 0.29 23.04
N ASP A 74 -13.83 0.86 23.47
CA ASP A 74 -14.06 2.30 23.63
C ASP A 74 -13.38 2.84 24.90
N ALA A 75 -12.06 2.70 25.00
CA ALA A 75 -11.30 3.14 26.18
C ALA A 75 -9.87 3.63 25.85
N LEU A 76 -9.63 4.15 24.65
CA LEU A 76 -8.33 4.75 24.28
C LEU A 76 -8.45 6.12 23.59
N ASP A 77 -9.60 6.79 23.70
CA ASP A 77 -9.83 8.16 23.22
C ASP A 77 -9.59 9.23 24.30
N ALA A 78 -8.68 8.99 25.24
CA ALA A 78 -8.30 9.97 26.26
C ALA A 78 -6.89 10.50 26.05
N GLN A 79 -6.56 11.05 24.88
CA GLN A 79 -5.43 11.97 24.70
C GLN A 79 -5.35 12.66 23.32
N VAL A 80 -6.38 13.40 22.91
CA VAL A 80 -6.18 14.50 21.93
C VAL A 80 -7.08 15.68 22.31
N VAL A 81 -6.44 16.83 22.49
CA VAL A 81 -6.97 18.17 22.75
C VAL A 81 -8.19 18.51 21.87
N PRO A 82 -9.33 18.98 22.44
CA PRO A 82 -10.44 19.46 21.63
C PRO A 82 -10.21 20.93 21.26
N ALA A 83 -9.98 21.19 19.97
CA ALA A 83 -10.18 22.52 19.40
C ALA A 83 -11.69 22.79 19.37
N ARG A 84 -12.10 23.81 20.14
CA ARG A 84 -13.40 24.51 20.14
C ARG A 84 -14.36 24.12 19.02
N GLN A 85 -15.46 23.47 19.40
CA GLN A 85 -16.72 23.55 18.67
C GLN A 85 -17.70 24.43 19.48
N PRO A 86 -18.47 25.33 18.84
CA PRO A 86 -19.47 26.14 19.54
C PRO A 86 -20.70 25.29 19.87
N THR A 87 -21.18 25.42 21.11
CA THR A 87 -22.53 25.09 21.58
C THR A 87 -23.61 25.77 20.71
N PRO A 88 -24.82 25.20 20.55
CA PRO A 88 -25.89 25.48 21.52
C PRO A 88 -26.86 24.26 21.69
N PRO A 89 -28.02 24.37 22.36
CA PRO A 89 -28.24 23.75 23.65
C PRO A 89 -29.27 22.61 23.61
N ILE A 90 -29.30 21.90 24.73
CA ILE A 90 -30.30 20.94 25.16
C ILE A 90 -31.71 21.54 25.06
N SER A 91 -32.63 20.81 24.42
CA SER A 91 -34.02 20.72 24.85
C SER A 91 -34.49 19.31 24.53
N GLY A 92 -34.75 18.51 25.56
CA GLY A 92 -35.58 17.33 25.40
C GLY A 92 -36.96 17.75 24.89
N HIS A 93 -37.57 16.90 24.07
CA HIS A 93 -38.96 16.46 24.17
C HIS A 93 -39.27 15.57 22.95
N ASP A 94 -39.91 14.45 23.28
CA ASP A 94 -40.68 13.54 22.44
C ASP A 94 -40.04 12.71 21.33
N LEU A 95 -40.22 11.39 21.52
CA LEU A 95 -40.28 10.38 20.47
C LEU A 95 -41.41 10.75 19.49
N GLU A 96 -41.08 11.48 18.44
CA GLU A 96 -41.85 11.40 17.20
C GLU A 96 -40.87 11.23 16.04
N LEU A 97 -40.72 9.99 15.57
CA LEU A 97 -39.94 9.67 14.37
C LEU A 97 -40.65 10.29 13.16
N ALA A 98 -40.34 11.55 12.86
CA ALA A 98 -40.82 12.21 11.68
C ALA A 98 -40.24 11.53 10.43
N PRO A 99 -41.05 11.23 9.38
CA PRO A 99 -40.58 10.57 8.15
C PRO A 99 -39.48 11.36 7.43
N GLN A 100 -39.32 12.66 7.72
CA GLN A 100 -38.19 13.46 7.25
C GLN A 100 -36.85 13.04 7.85
N GLN A 101 -36.77 12.60 9.10
CA GLN A 101 -35.51 12.15 9.69
C GLN A 101 -35.04 10.84 9.06
N LEU A 102 -35.96 9.91 8.79
CA LEU A 102 -35.67 8.67 8.06
C LEU A 102 -35.22 8.94 6.62
N ALA A 103 -35.89 9.87 5.92
CA ALA A 103 -35.48 10.29 4.59
C ALA A 103 -34.09 10.96 4.58
N THR A 104 -33.79 11.76 5.61
CA THR A 104 -32.48 12.44 5.76
C THR A 104 -31.37 11.44 6.10
N MET A 105 -31.65 10.44 6.94
CA MET A 105 -30.70 9.35 7.20
C MET A 105 -30.48 8.48 5.97
N ALA A 106 -31.53 8.19 5.20
CA ALA A 106 -31.43 7.43 3.95
C ALA A 106 -30.63 8.19 2.86
N THR A 107 -30.85 9.50 2.71
CA THR A 107 -30.05 10.33 1.80
C THR A 107 -28.61 10.48 2.27
N ALA A 108 -28.36 10.63 3.57
CA ALA A 108 -26.99 10.65 4.11
C ALA A 108 -26.26 9.31 3.93
N PHE A 109 -26.97 8.19 4.05
CA PHE A 109 -26.43 6.85 3.82
C PHE A 109 -26.11 6.61 2.34
N LEU A 110 -27.02 7.01 1.43
CA LEU A 110 -26.78 6.94 -0.01
C LEU A 110 -25.66 7.88 -0.47
N ALA A 111 -25.54 9.08 0.12
CA ALA A 111 -24.43 10.01 -0.16
C ALA A 111 -23.07 9.44 0.32
N ARG A 112 -23.05 8.67 1.42
CA ARG A 112 -21.85 7.95 1.87
C ARG A 112 -21.48 6.76 0.99
N LEU A 113 -22.46 6.09 0.36
CA LEU A 113 -22.20 5.00 -0.58
C LEU A 113 -21.73 5.48 -1.96
N THR A 114 -21.98 6.74 -2.32
CA THR A 114 -21.72 7.29 -3.66
C THR A 114 -20.42 8.10 -3.78
N THR A 115 -19.60 8.19 -2.72
CA THR A 115 -18.40 9.04 -2.69
C THR A 115 -17.08 8.27 -2.60
N LEU A 116 -16.98 7.10 -3.22
CA LEU A 116 -15.69 6.63 -3.72
C LEU A 116 -15.66 6.86 -5.23
N PRO A 117 -14.74 7.67 -5.78
CA PRO A 117 -14.42 7.59 -7.19
C PRO A 117 -13.72 6.23 -7.40
N GLN A 118 -14.52 5.17 -7.51
CA GLN A 118 -14.09 3.90 -8.06
C GLN A 118 -13.73 4.22 -9.52
N VAL A 119 -12.47 4.57 -9.78
CA VAL A 119 -11.98 4.63 -11.16
C VAL A 119 -12.20 3.25 -11.73
N ASP A 120 -13.20 3.15 -12.61
CA ASP A 120 -13.60 1.90 -13.23
C ASP A 120 -12.34 1.23 -13.81
N PRO A 121 -12.02 0.00 -13.39
CA PRO A 121 -10.82 -0.68 -13.84
C PRO A 121 -10.72 -0.74 -15.37
N LEU A 122 -11.86 -0.78 -16.07
CA LEU A 122 -11.90 -0.77 -17.53
C LEU A 122 -11.53 0.60 -18.11
N GLN A 123 -12.01 1.69 -17.50
CA GLN A 123 -11.63 3.04 -17.91
C GLN A 123 -10.15 3.30 -17.67
N ARG A 124 -9.60 2.82 -16.56
CA ARG A 124 -8.15 2.87 -16.30
C ARG A 124 -7.36 2.13 -17.37
N ALA A 125 -7.74 0.88 -17.65
CA ALA A 125 -7.05 0.05 -18.65
C ALA A 125 -7.11 0.70 -20.04
N ARG A 126 -8.26 1.30 -20.39
CA ARG A 126 -8.43 2.05 -21.65
C ARG A 126 -7.56 3.29 -21.69
N GLY A 127 -7.54 4.11 -20.64
CA GLY A 127 -6.70 5.30 -20.58
C GLY A 127 -5.20 4.98 -20.67
N LEU A 128 -4.75 3.90 -20.02
CA LEU A 128 -3.37 3.42 -20.14
C LEU A 128 -3.05 2.86 -21.53
N ALA A 129 -3.99 2.12 -22.13
CA ALA A 129 -3.86 1.61 -23.48
C ALA A 129 -3.74 2.76 -24.49
N GLU A 130 -4.62 3.76 -24.42
CA GLU A 130 -4.59 4.93 -25.30
C GLU A 130 -3.29 5.74 -25.10
N ALA A 131 -2.85 5.93 -23.85
CA ALA A 131 -1.57 6.59 -23.57
C ALA A 131 -0.37 5.84 -24.15
N ALA A 132 -0.39 4.49 -24.08
CA ALA A 132 0.67 3.67 -24.64
C ALA A 132 0.66 3.65 -26.17
N ASP A 133 -0.52 3.53 -26.78
CA ASP A 133 -0.67 3.47 -28.24
C ASP A 133 -0.28 4.80 -28.90
N ALA A 134 -0.64 5.93 -28.28
CA ALA A 134 -0.26 7.26 -28.75
C ALA A 134 1.11 7.76 -28.22
N ARG A 135 1.83 6.94 -27.44
CA ARG A 135 3.11 7.29 -26.77
C ARG A 135 3.05 8.64 -26.05
N LEU A 136 1.94 8.88 -25.36
CA LEU A 136 1.72 10.14 -24.65
C LEU A 136 2.65 10.26 -23.45
N VAL A 137 3.18 11.45 -23.29
CA VAL A 137 4.01 11.83 -22.15
C VAL A 137 3.10 12.46 -21.10
N LEU A 138 2.84 11.72 -20.03
CA LEU A 138 1.92 12.10 -18.96
C LEU A 138 2.68 12.75 -17.81
N THR A 139 2.13 13.81 -17.26
CA THR A 139 2.58 14.37 -15.99
C THR A 139 2.20 13.45 -14.83
N THR A 140 2.88 13.60 -13.68
CA THR A 140 2.52 12.87 -12.46
C THR A 140 1.05 13.06 -12.07
N LYS A 141 0.46 14.23 -12.33
CA LYS A 141 -0.95 14.52 -12.03
C LYS A 141 -1.90 13.74 -12.95
N GLU A 142 -1.64 13.74 -14.26
CA GLU A 142 -2.46 13.02 -15.24
C GLU A 142 -2.36 11.50 -15.03
N LEU A 143 -1.15 10.99 -14.79
CA LEU A 143 -0.98 9.57 -14.52
C LEU A 143 -1.66 9.14 -13.20
N THR A 144 -1.64 10.00 -12.17
CA THR A 144 -2.40 9.76 -10.93
C THR A 144 -3.91 9.76 -11.18
N ALA A 145 -4.42 10.62 -12.07
CA ALA A 145 -5.83 10.65 -12.44
C ALA A 145 -6.26 9.37 -13.16
N VAL A 146 -5.44 8.87 -14.10
CA VAL A 146 -5.72 7.60 -14.82
C VAL A 146 -5.69 6.42 -13.85
N LEU A 147 -4.71 6.37 -12.95
CA LEU A 147 -4.52 5.24 -12.02
C LEU A 147 -5.44 5.27 -10.80
N GLY A 148 -6.02 6.43 -10.46
CA GLY A 148 -6.85 6.62 -9.27
C GLY A 148 -6.08 6.55 -7.95
N HIS A 149 -4.75 6.53 -7.98
CA HIS A 149 -3.89 6.50 -6.78
C HIS A 149 -2.54 7.16 -7.04
N GLY A 150 -1.92 7.66 -5.97
CA GLY A 150 -0.67 8.42 -6.06
C GLY A 150 0.55 7.57 -6.41
N ILE A 151 1.37 8.08 -7.32
CA ILE A 151 2.60 7.44 -7.83
C ILE A 151 3.90 8.07 -7.30
N THR A 152 3.83 8.90 -6.26
CA THR A 152 4.96 9.71 -5.75
C THR A 152 6.15 8.88 -5.23
N GLY A 153 5.93 7.60 -4.94
CA GLY A 153 6.99 6.66 -4.51
C GLY A 153 7.58 5.79 -5.63
N TRP A 154 7.17 5.97 -6.89
CA TRP A 154 7.65 5.15 -7.99
C TRP A 154 9.10 5.54 -8.39
N ARG A 155 9.93 4.52 -8.68
CA ARG A 155 11.32 4.69 -9.13
C ARG A 155 11.36 5.13 -10.60
N ASP A 156 12.55 5.15 -11.20
CA ASP A 156 12.74 5.63 -12.57
C ASP A 156 12.03 4.75 -13.62
N SER A 157 11.75 3.49 -13.31
CA SER A 157 10.84 2.66 -14.10
C SER A 157 10.04 1.71 -13.20
N ARG A 158 8.86 1.29 -13.68
CA ARG A 158 8.01 0.32 -12.99
C ARG A 158 7.11 -0.41 -13.98
N ASP A 159 6.99 -1.71 -13.81
CA ASP A 159 5.98 -2.53 -14.46
C ASP A 159 4.75 -2.67 -13.56
N ASP A 160 3.57 -2.31 -14.07
CA ASP A 160 2.31 -2.50 -13.35
C ASP A 160 1.14 -2.55 -14.33
N TYR A 161 0.03 -3.19 -13.97
CA TYR A 161 -1.21 -3.25 -14.78
C TYR A 161 -1.08 -3.71 -16.25
N GLY A 162 0.01 -4.37 -16.65
CA GLY A 162 0.24 -4.71 -18.07
C GLY A 162 1.02 -3.68 -18.87
N PHE A 163 1.54 -2.65 -18.20
CA PHE A 163 2.24 -1.53 -18.81
C PHE A 163 3.58 -1.28 -18.13
N HIS A 164 4.55 -0.84 -18.92
CA HIS A 164 5.85 -0.37 -18.47
C HIS A 164 5.80 1.15 -18.36
N PHE A 165 6.09 1.67 -17.17
CA PHE A 165 6.12 3.11 -16.90
C PHE A 165 7.56 3.57 -16.81
N THR A 166 7.94 4.54 -17.63
CA THR A 166 9.29 5.12 -17.65
C THR A 166 9.25 6.57 -17.22
N ARG A 167 9.93 6.88 -16.12
CA ARG A 167 10.09 8.24 -15.62
C ARG A 167 11.22 8.94 -16.34
N HIS A 168 10.95 10.13 -16.85
CA HIS A 168 11.97 11.00 -17.41
C HIS A 168 11.82 12.42 -16.84
N LYS A 169 12.93 13.14 -16.74
CA LYS A 169 12.96 14.54 -16.32
C LYS A 169 13.19 15.40 -17.54
N GLN A 170 12.22 16.24 -17.87
CA GLN A 170 12.33 17.20 -18.98
C GLN A 170 12.06 18.59 -18.45
N GLN A 171 13.00 19.52 -18.65
CA GLN A 171 12.88 20.92 -18.21
C GLN A 171 12.48 21.09 -16.73
N GLY A 172 13.03 20.26 -15.84
CA GLY A 172 12.73 20.29 -14.41
C GLY A 172 11.37 19.69 -14.00
N LYS A 173 10.56 19.21 -14.97
CA LYS A 173 9.31 18.50 -14.73
C LYS A 173 9.52 16.99 -14.80
N VAL A 174 8.83 16.27 -13.92
CA VAL A 174 8.79 14.81 -13.94
C VAL A 174 7.65 14.36 -14.85
N LEU A 175 8.01 13.60 -15.86
CA LEU A 175 7.12 13.08 -16.88
C LEU A 175 7.23 11.56 -16.94
N TRP A 176 6.16 10.93 -17.42
CA TRP A 176 6.00 9.50 -17.47
C TRP A 176 5.58 9.08 -18.87
N THR A 177 6.28 8.14 -19.44
CA THR A 177 5.84 7.45 -20.66
C THR A 177 5.27 6.10 -20.25
N VAL A 178 4.13 5.75 -20.84
CA VAL A 178 3.50 4.45 -20.67
C VAL A 178 3.76 3.64 -21.94
N GLU A 179 4.24 2.41 -21.79
CA GLU A 179 4.40 1.46 -22.89
C GLU A 179 3.67 0.18 -22.55
N ARG A 180 3.20 -0.57 -23.55
CA ARG A 180 2.64 -1.91 -23.30
C ARG A 180 3.79 -2.81 -22.84
N ALA A 181 3.64 -3.42 -21.68
CA ALA A 181 4.70 -4.25 -21.16
C ALA A 181 4.80 -5.54 -22.01
N PRO A 182 6.02 -5.99 -22.33
CA PRO A 182 6.23 -7.13 -23.23
C PRO A 182 5.83 -8.47 -22.62
N TRP A 183 5.37 -8.55 -21.37
CA TRP A 183 5.02 -9.81 -20.72
C TRP A 183 3.74 -10.48 -21.25
N ALA A 184 2.99 -9.83 -22.15
CA ALA A 184 1.99 -10.50 -22.98
C ALA A 184 2.61 -11.37 -24.10
N GLN A 185 3.92 -11.27 -24.33
CA GLN A 185 4.66 -12.25 -25.11
C GLN A 185 5.18 -13.31 -24.15
N SER A 186 4.52 -14.48 -24.18
CA SER A 186 5.20 -15.72 -23.82
C SER A 186 6.59 -15.71 -24.48
N PRO A 187 7.65 -16.17 -23.79
CA PRO A 187 8.94 -16.40 -24.44
C PRO A 187 8.78 -17.58 -25.40
N ARG A 188 8.27 -17.30 -26.60
CA ARG A 188 8.40 -18.13 -27.79
C ARG A 188 8.93 -17.23 -28.88
N ASP A 189 10.02 -17.69 -29.48
CA ASP A 189 10.76 -17.08 -30.58
C ASP A 189 11.64 -15.88 -30.23
N ARG A 190 12.59 -16.11 -29.32
CA ARG A 190 13.98 -15.77 -29.65
C ARG A 190 14.69 -17.03 -30.09
N THR A 191 14.49 -17.39 -31.36
CA THR A 191 15.51 -18.08 -32.13
C THR A 191 16.74 -17.16 -32.11
N PRO A 192 17.87 -17.55 -31.51
CA PRO A 192 19.11 -16.89 -31.84
C PRO A 192 19.42 -17.26 -33.29
N ASP A 193 19.22 -16.28 -34.19
CA ASP A 193 19.87 -16.28 -35.49
C ASP A 193 21.37 -16.16 -35.23
N ASN A 194 21.99 -17.31 -34.97
CA ASN A 194 23.43 -17.45 -34.91
C ASN A 194 23.87 -17.92 -36.30
N ASP A 195 23.74 -17.00 -37.25
CA ASP A 195 24.51 -17.03 -38.50
C ASP A 195 25.98 -16.78 -38.14
N ASP A 196 26.65 -17.82 -37.65
CA ASP A 196 28.10 -17.90 -37.69
C ASP A 196 28.48 -19.05 -38.64
N PRO A 197 29.23 -18.77 -39.73
CA PRO A 197 29.63 -19.78 -40.67
C PRO A 197 30.64 -20.73 -40.01
N VAL A 198 30.32 -22.02 -40.05
CA VAL A 198 31.16 -23.15 -39.67
C VAL A 198 32.55 -23.04 -40.33
N PRO A 199 33.66 -22.92 -39.58
CA PRO A 199 34.96 -23.26 -40.13
C PRO A 199 35.13 -24.78 -40.09
N ALA A 200 35.32 -25.33 -41.29
CA ALA A 200 35.55 -26.73 -41.55
C ALA A 200 36.75 -27.32 -40.78
N SER A 201 36.60 -28.61 -40.49
CA SER A 201 37.60 -29.61 -40.08
C SER A 201 39.07 -29.34 -40.45
N GLY A 202 39.95 -29.61 -39.49
CA GLY A 202 41.36 -29.97 -39.72
C GLY A 202 41.93 -30.75 -38.52
N PRO A 203 42.57 -31.92 -38.72
CA PRO A 203 42.77 -32.89 -37.66
C PRO A 203 44.03 -32.68 -36.82
N PHE A 204 43.88 -33.16 -35.59
CA PHE A 204 44.89 -33.58 -34.63
C PHE A 204 46.17 -34.16 -35.26
N LEU A 205 47.32 -33.50 -35.07
CA LEU A 205 48.64 -34.13 -35.14
C LEU A 205 49.56 -33.52 -34.08
N GLY A 206 49.94 -34.36 -33.12
CA GLY A 206 50.90 -34.04 -32.09
C GLY A 206 52.28 -33.72 -32.65
N ARG A 207 53.02 -32.86 -31.94
CA ARG A 207 54.46 -32.74 -32.14
C ARG A 207 55.17 -32.51 -30.80
N MET A 208 55.93 -33.53 -30.43
CA MET A 208 57.04 -33.47 -29.47
C MET A 208 58.07 -32.39 -29.83
N GLY A 209 58.73 -31.85 -28.80
CA GLY A 209 59.99 -31.09 -28.91
C GLY A 209 60.22 -30.24 -27.66
N ARG A 210 60.85 -30.79 -26.62
CA ARG A 210 62.26 -30.54 -26.23
C ARG A 210 62.62 -29.06 -26.07
N TYR A 211 62.85 -28.64 -24.82
CA TYR A 211 64.18 -28.24 -24.32
C TYR A 211 64.31 -28.70 -22.88
#